data_AF-A0A8S1L767-F1
#
_entry.id   AF-A0A8S1L767-F1
#
_cell.length_a   1.000
_cell.length_b   1.000
_cell.length_c   1.000
_cell.angle_alpha   90.00
_cell.angle_beta   90.00
_cell.angle_gamma   90.00
#
_symmetry.space_group_name_H-M   'P 1'
#
loop_
_entity.id
_entity.type
_entity.pdbx_description
1 polymer ?
#
loop_
_entity_poly.entity_id
_entity_poly.type
_entity_poly.pdbx_seq_one_letter_code
_entity_poly.pdbx_strand_id
1 'polypeptide(L)'
;MTSIQQHSSAERPQEQQKNNSSTSSKDSDSDDSAYDFARDLNQKSSIKRTPEEEQEFLCRYKGKHGLKYQKISDEQRQKLIKQVTTTGCTIKSAARDLNINFSTAKAILQIFRKEGRISKKMKRDKTQKELVIPEIVIQGLTKEQQCQQRQNSVQDNLDTIHFQHVEEQNRNQAILIQQLNSQNIYLQGRVNQLQQEKQQLNQNYSYLTFQYNQLQQMVRQVMPQYHHPYQI
;
A
#
# COMPACT_ATOMS: atom_id res chain seq x y z
N MET A 1 -22.87 -44.91 33.64
CA MET A 1 -21.43 -44.89 33.93
C MET A 1 -20.77 -45.85 32.97
N THR A 2 -20.24 -45.34 31.85
CA THR A 2 -19.66 -46.17 30.79
C THR A 2 -18.39 -45.51 30.28
N SER A 3 -17.39 -46.36 30.12
CA SER A 3 -15.95 -46.11 30.14
C SER A 3 -15.42 -45.23 29.01
N ILE A 4 -14.48 -44.35 29.38
CA ILE A 4 -13.62 -43.57 28.49
C ILE A 4 -12.48 -44.48 28.04
N GLN A 5 -12.32 -44.69 26.74
CA GLN A 5 -11.19 -45.41 26.15
C GLN A 5 -10.33 -44.43 25.34
N GLN A 6 -9.22 -44.02 25.95
CA GLN A 6 -8.18 -43.21 25.33
C GLN A 6 -7.27 -44.14 24.51
N HIS A 7 -7.10 -43.87 23.22
CA HIS A 7 -6.01 -44.41 22.43
C HIS A 7 -5.16 -43.27 21.88
N SER A 8 -3.97 -43.15 22.46
CA SER A 8 -2.79 -42.51 21.91
C SER A 8 -2.33 -43.26 20.65
N SER A 9 -1.81 -42.55 19.65
CA SER A 9 -0.48 -42.80 19.05
C SER A 9 -0.24 -41.84 17.88
N ALA A 10 0.97 -41.30 17.88
CA ALA A 10 1.50 -40.31 16.96
C ALA A 10 1.95 -40.95 15.64
N GLU A 11 1.77 -40.25 14.52
CA GLU A 11 2.56 -40.49 13.30
C GLU A 11 2.94 -39.15 12.67
N ARG A 12 4.26 -38.94 12.59
CA ARG A 12 4.96 -37.78 12.04
C ARG A 12 5.63 -38.26 10.75
N PRO A 13 5.31 -37.75 9.56
CA PRO A 13 6.11 -38.04 8.38
C PRO A 13 7.29 -37.06 8.30
N GLN A 14 8.49 -37.65 8.18
CA GLN A 14 9.76 -36.98 7.94
C GLN A 14 9.82 -36.30 6.56
N GLU A 15 10.57 -35.21 6.54
CA GLU A 15 11.09 -34.53 5.37
C GLU A 15 11.85 -35.48 4.44
N GLN A 16 11.59 -35.37 3.13
CA GLN A 16 12.57 -35.72 2.11
C GLN A 16 12.73 -34.56 1.15
N GLN A 17 13.83 -33.82 1.33
CA GLN A 17 14.49 -33.04 0.30
C GLN A 17 15.02 -33.99 -0.77
N LYS A 18 14.78 -33.68 -2.05
CA LYS A 18 15.70 -34.03 -3.14
C LYS A 18 15.57 -33.03 -4.30
N ASN A 19 16.73 -32.45 -4.60
CA ASN A 19 17.06 -31.56 -5.71
C ASN A 19 16.84 -32.23 -7.07
N ASN A 20 16.67 -31.40 -8.12
CA ASN A 20 17.19 -31.49 -9.50
C ASN A 20 16.46 -30.42 -10.35
N SER A 21 17.08 -29.30 -10.72
CA SER A 21 18.06 -29.06 -11.80
C SER A 21 17.43 -28.56 -13.12
N SER A 22 17.67 -27.29 -13.41
CA SER A 22 18.19 -26.75 -14.69
C SER A 22 17.27 -26.58 -15.92
N THR A 23 17.68 -25.59 -16.73
CA THR A 23 17.20 -25.12 -18.05
C THR A 23 16.12 -24.03 -17.98
N SER A 24 16.16 -22.88 -18.66
CA SER A 24 16.96 -22.45 -19.82
C SER A 24 17.09 -20.92 -19.85
N SER A 25 18.29 -20.47 -20.25
CA SER A 25 18.65 -19.15 -20.77
C SER A 25 17.76 -18.67 -21.92
N LYS A 26 17.44 -17.37 -21.94
CA LYS A 26 17.15 -16.64 -23.18
C LYS A 26 17.55 -15.17 -23.03
N ASP A 27 18.69 -14.87 -23.63
CA ASP A 27 19.12 -13.54 -24.03
C ASP A 27 18.15 -13.01 -25.10
N SER A 28 17.80 -11.72 -25.01
CA SER A 28 17.38 -10.95 -26.17
C SER A 28 17.76 -9.49 -25.94
N ASP A 29 18.88 -9.16 -26.58
CA ASP A 29 19.30 -7.84 -27.04
C ASP A 29 18.20 -7.11 -27.82
N SER A 30 18.46 -5.82 -28.10
CA SER A 30 17.87 -5.01 -29.19
C SER A 30 16.66 -4.15 -28.80
N ASP A 31 16.86 -2.88 -28.43
CA ASP A 31 17.11 -1.80 -29.40
C ASP A 31 17.08 -0.42 -28.70
N ASP A 32 18.26 0.18 -28.58
CA ASP A 32 18.47 1.54 -28.11
C ASP A 32 18.22 2.51 -29.28
N SER A 33 16.95 2.87 -29.47
CA SER A 33 16.50 3.85 -30.46
C SER A 33 16.90 5.26 -30.02
N ALA A 34 18.16 5.61 -30.28
CA ALA A 34 18.67 6.97 -30.20
C ALA A 34 17.99 7.85 -31.25
N TYR A 35 16.91 8.50 -30.85
CA TYR A 35 16.11 9.41 -31.65
C TYR A 35 16.88 10.71 -31.95
N ASP A 36 17.40 10.84 -33.16
CA ASP A 36 18.15 12.01 -33.65
C ASP A 36 17.19 13.14 -34.09
N PHE A 37 16.93 14.09 -33.20
CA PHE A 37 15.99 15.21 -33.37
C PHE A 37 16.54 16.40 -34.20
N ALA A 38 17.77 16.32 -34.71
CA ALA A 38 18.52 17.50 -35.13
C ALA A 38 18.29 18.00 -36.57
N ARG A 39 17.26 17.54 -37.31
CA ARG A 39 17.14 17.85 -38.75
C ARG A 39 15.94 18.64 -39.28
N ASP A 40 15.01 19.11 -38.46
CA ASP A 40 13.77 19.74 -39.00
C ASP A 40 13.49 21.21 -38.59
N LEU A 41 14.53 22.02 -38.40
CA LEU A 41 14.39 23.41 -37.92
C LEU A 41 14.65 24.51 -38.97
N ASN A 42 14.43 24.24 -40.26
CA ASN A 42 14.71 25.26 -41.27
C ASN A 42 13.73 25.38 -42.46
N GLN A 43 12.43 25.12 -42.26
CA GLN A 43 11.41 25.61 -43.19
C GLN A 43 10.54 26.68 -42.53
N LYS A 44 10.96 27.94 -42.74
CA LYS A 44 10.21 29.16 -42.42
C LYS A 44 9.07 29.33 -43.43
N SER A 45 7.82 29.26 -42.98
CA SER A 45 6.68 29.83 -43.69
C SER A 45 6.23 31.11 -42.98
N SER A 46 6.50 32.24 -43.61
CA SER A 46 6.11 33.57 -43.14
C SER A 46 4.63 33.83 -43.41
N ILE A 47 3.77 33.42 -42.49
CA ILE A 47 2.37 33.86 -42.42
C ILE A 47 2.32 35.09 -41.51
N LYS A 48 1.92 36.24 -42.09
CA LYS A 48 1.68 37.49 -41.36
C LYS A 48 0.43 37.30 -40.48
N ARG A 49 0.59 37.27 -39.15
CA ARG A 49 -0.49 37.19 -38.16
C ARG A 49 -0.81 38.56 -37.57
N THR A 50 -2.04 38.70 -37.09
CA THR A 50 -2.63 39.90 -36.50
C THR A 50 -2.10 40.16 -35.08
N PRO A 51 -2.08 41.42 -34.61
CA PRO A 51 -1.50 41.79 -33.30
C PRO A 51 -2.26 41.22 -32.08
N GLU A 52 -3.52 40.79 -32.22
CA GLU A 52 -4.25 40.10 -31.14
C GLU A 52 -3.83 38.63 -30.98
N GLU A 53 -3.43 37.94 -32.06
CA GLU A 53 -2.89 36.57 -31.96
C GLU A 53 -1.44 36.53 -31.43
N GLU A 54 -0.68 37.62 -31.54
CA GLU A 54 0.68 37.72 -30.98
C GLU A 54 0.70 37.67 -29.45
N GLN A 55 -0.34 38.18 -28.78
CA GLN A 55 -0.43 38.14 -27.32
C GLN A 55 -0.72 36.72 -26.80
N GLU A 56 -1.48 35.93 -27.57
CA GLU A 56 -1.75 34.53 -27.26
C GLU A 56 -0.55 33.62 -27.60
N PHE A 57 0.23 33.96 -28.64
CA PHE A 57 1.47 33.24 -28.99
C PHE A 57 2.66 33.53 -28.06
N LEU A 58 2.75 34.73 -27.47
CA LEU A 58 3.73 35.03 -26.41
C LEU A 58 3.58 34.14 -25.16
N CYS A 59 2.38 33.59 -24.92
CA CYS A 59 2.14 32.63 -23.84
C CYS A 59 2.60 31.20 -24.18
N ARG A 60 2.77 30.85 -25.47
CA ARG A 60 3.14 29.49 -25.90
C ARG A 60 4.61 29.32 -26.32
N TYR A 61 5.39 30.39 -26.45
CA TYR A 61 6.77 30.36 -26.97
C TYR A 61 7.89 30.70 -25.96
N LYS A 62 7.68 30.52 -24.65
CA LYS A 62 8.80 30.36 -23.70
C LYS A 62 9.12 28.87 -23.56
N GLY A 63 10.28 28.47 -24.08
CA GLY A 63 10.80 27.11 -23.94
C GLY A 63 10.77 26.56 -22.50
N LYS A 64 10.69 25.23 -22.44
CA LYS A 64 10.42 24.28 -21.35
C LYS A 64 10.99 24.49 -19.93
N HIS A 65 11.79 25.52 -19.63
CA HIS A 65 12.31 25.74 -18.27
C HIS A 65 12.44 27.24 -17.97
N GLY A 66 11.56 27.77 -17.12
CA GLY A 66 11.70 29.15 -16.66
C GLY A 66 10.47 29.77 -16.03
N LEU A 67 9.32 29.09 -15.99
CA LEU A 67 8.20 29.50 -15.14
C LEU A 67 8.69 29.42 -13.69
N LYS A 68 9.06 30.58 -13.13
CA LYS A 68 9.40 30.69 -11.70
C LYS A 68 8.22 30.14 -10.92
N TYR A 69 8.48 29.12 -10.11
CA TYR A 69 7.45 28.54 -9.26
C TYR A 69 6.75 29.64 -8.48
N GLN A 70 5.42 29.65 -8.55
CA GLN A 70 4.61 30.56 -7.77
C GLN A 70 4.95 30.37 -6.29
N LYS A 71 5.43 31.43 -5.64
CA LYS A 71 5.74 31.41 -4.22
C LYS A 71 4.43 31.43 -3.45
N ILE A 72 4.13 30.34 -2.76
CA ILE A 72 2.92 30.22 -1.94
C ILE A 72 3.19 30.80 -0.55
N SER A 73 2.31 31.65 -0.04
CA SER A 73 2.39 32.18 1.33
C SER A 73 1.97 31.12 2.37
N ASP A 74 2.37 31.33 3.62
CA ASP A 74 2.00 30.40 4.70
C ASP A 74 0.49 30.46 4.99
N GLU A 75 -0.11 31.63 4.81
CA GLU A 75 -1.57 31.80 4.88
C GLU A 75 -2.31 31.02 3.79
N GLN A 76 -1.81 31.05 2.55
CA GLN A 76 -2.38 30.25 1.45
C GLN A 76 -2.29 28.75 1.75
N ARG A 77 -1.16 28.30 2.30
CA ARG A 77 -0.97 26.91 2.74
C ARG A 77 -1.98 26.52 3.82
N GLN A 78 -2.17 27.36 4.83
CA GLN A 78 -3.14 27.15 5.91
C GLN A 78 -4.58 27.11 5.38
N LYS A 79 -4.97 28.06 4.52
CA LYS A 79 -6.30 28.10 3.90
C LYS A 79 -6.58 26.85 3.06
N LEU A 80 -5.59 26.42 2.27
CA LEU A 80 -5.71 25.20 1.46
C LEU A 80 -5.96 23.97 2.33
N ILE A 81 -5.15 23.78 3.37
CA ILE A 81 -5.29 22.64 4.28
C ILE A 81 -6.67 22.70 4.93
N LYS A 82 -7.08 23.85 5.49
CA LYS A 82 -8.38 24.02 6.14
C LYS A 82 -9.54 23.71 5.20
N GLN A 83 -9.54 24.18 3.96
CA GLN A 83 -10.60 23.89 2.99
C GLN A 83 -10.70 22.39 2.66
N VAL A 84 -9.56 21.71 2.47
CA VAL A 84 -9.56 20.29 2.12
C VAL A 84 -9.94 19.41 3.31
N THR A 85 -9.48 19.73 4.53
CA THR A 85 -9.73 18.90 5.71
C THR A 85 -11.05 19.21 6.42
N THR A 86 -11.41 20.49 6.53
CA THR A 86 -12.59 20.93 7.30
C THR A 86 -13.83 20.95 6.43
N THR A 87 -13.73 21.46 5.20
CA THR A 87 -14.87 21.58 4.29
C THR A 87 -15.04 20.34 3.41
N GLY A 88 -14.03 19.47 3.32
CA GLY A 88 -14.08 18.27 2.48
C GLY A 88 -13.99 18.58 0.98
N CYS A 89 -13.56 19.78 0.59
CA CYS A 89 -13.43 20.18 -0.80
C CYS A 89 -12.35 19.35 -1.52
N THR A 90 -12.56 19.07 -2.81
CA THR A 90 -11.54 18.42 -3.62
C THR A 90 -10.28 19.29 -3.71
N ILE A 91 -9.10 18.65 -3.79
CA ILE A 91 -7.82 19.37 -3.91
C ILE A 91 -7.84 20.29 -5.15
N LYS A 92 -8.50 19.86 -6.23
CA LYS A 92 -8.59 20.60 -7.49
C LYS A 92 -9.47 21.86 -7.36
N SER A 93 -10.56 21.82 -6.59
CA SER A 93 -11.38 23.01 -6.34
C SER A 93 -10.65 24.01 -5.44
N ALA A 94 -10.14 23.56 -4.29
CA ALA A 94 -9.42 24.43 -3.35
C ALA A 94 -8.16 25.08 -3.98
N ALA A 95 -7.46 24.35 -4.86
CA ALA A 95 -6.33 24.90 -5.60
C ALA A 95 -6.73 26.00 -6.59
N ARG A 96 -7.88 25.88 -7.26
CA ARG A 96 -8.41 26.94 -8.14
C ARG A 96 -8.81 28.17 -7.34
N ASP A 97 -9.49 27.99 -6.21
CA ASP A 97 -9.98 29.08 -5.37
C ASP A 97 -8.84 29.92 -4.78
N LEU A 98 -7.73 29.28 -4.43
CA LEU A 98 -6.55 29.93 -3.86
C LEU A 98 -5.51 30.34 -4.92
N ASN A 99 -5.81 30.08 -6.19
CA ASN A 99 -4.95 30.31 -7.35
C ASN A 99 -3.55 29.69 -7.16
N ILE A 100 -3.51 28.41 -6.80
CA ILE A 100 -2.29 27.62 -6.56
C ILE A 100 -2.21 26.49 -7.60
N ASN A 101 -1.02 26.23 -8.13
CA ASN A 101 -0.80 25.07 -9.00
C ASN A 101 -1.22 23.76 -8.32
N PHE A 102 -1.94 22.91 -9.05
CA PHE A 102 -2.44 21.63 -8.52
C PHE A 102 -1.33 20.72 -7.98
N SER A 103 -0.17 20.68 -8.66
CA SER A 103 1.01 19.94 -8.20
C SER A 103 1.52 20.44 -6.84
N THR A 104 1.60 21.76 -6.66
CA THR A 104 1.98 22.40 -5.39
C THR A 104 0.97 22.10 -4.29
N ALA A 105 -0.33 22.17 -4.58
CA ALA A 105 -1.38 21.84 -3.63
C ALA A 105 -1.30 20.37 -3.17
N LYS A 106 -1.05 19.44 -4.11
CA LYS A 106 -0.84 18.02 -3.82
C LYS A 106 0.38 17.80 -2.91
N ALA A 107 1.49 18.48 -3.19
CA ALA A 107 2.70 18.40 -2.36
C ALA A 107 2.47 18.95 -0.95
N ILE A 108 1.77 20.09 -0.81
CA ILE A 108 1.39 20.66 0.49
C ILE A 108 0.57 19.66 1.30
N LEU A 109 -0.47 19.07 0.69
CA LEU A 109 -1.34 18.13 1.39
C LEU A 109 -0.62 16.83 1.75
N GLN A 110 0.29 16.36 0.89
CA GLN A 110 1.12 15.19 1.20
C GLN A 110 2.03 15.44 2.40
N ILE A 111 2.67 16.61 2.47
CA ILE A 111 3.46 17.02 3.63
C ILE A 111 2.59 17.10 4.88
N PHE A 112 1.40 17.70 4.77
CA PHE A 112 0.47 17.79 5.90
C PHE A 112 0.03 16.40 6.40
N ARG A 113 -0.29 15.47 5.50
CA ARG A 113 -0.67 14.09 5.86
C ARG A 113 0.47 13.29 6.49
N LYS A 114 1.72 13.54 6.07
CA LYS A 114 2.91 12.82 6.57
C LYS A 114 3.47 13.42 7.86
N GLU A 115 3.53 14.74 7.96
CA GLU A 115 4.24 15.46 9.03
C GLU A 115 3.29 16.23 9.97
N GLY A 116 2.01 16.37 9.66
CA GLY A 116 1.08 17.25 10.38
C GLY A 116 1.37 18.75 10.20
N ARG A 117 2.32 19.12 9.33
CA ARG A 117 2.84 20.48 9.27
C ARG A 117 1.96 21.43 8.44
N ILE A 118 1.43 22.46 9.10
CA ILE A 118 0.54 23.46 8.48
C ILE A 118 1.31 24.69 7.94
N SER A 119 2.40 25.11 8.57
CA SER A 119 3.21 26.27 8.16
C SER A 119 4.53 25.86 7.48
N LYS A 120 5.28 26.78 6.88
CA LYS A 120 6.63 26.44 6.41
C LYS A 120 7.55 26.14 7.60
N LYS A 121 8.60 25.34 7.34
CA LYS A 121 9.64 25.09 8.34
C LYS A 121 10.35 26.41 8.63
N MET A 122 10.22 26.93 9.84
CA MET A 122 11.03 28.06 10.26
C MET A 122 12.50 27.66 10.16
N LYS A 123 13.29 28.43 9.42
CA LYS A 123 14.73 28.30 9.47
C LYS A 123 15.14 28.77 10.87
N ARG A 124 15.99 27.99 11.55
CA ARG A 124 16.60 28.41 12.80
C ARG A 124 17.50 29.59 12.47
N ASP A 125 17.05 30.79 12.74
CA ASP A 125 17.92 31.97 12.65
C ASP A 125 19.07 31.75 13.62
N LYS A 126 20.27 31.53 13.08
CA LYS A 126 21.53 31.59 13.85
C LYS A 126 21.83 33.06 14.10
N THR A 127 21.03 33.69 14.94
CA THR A 127 21.33 35.02 15.46
C THR A 127 21.05 34.99 16.94
N GLN A 128 22.10 34.73 17.72
CA GLN A 128 22.16 35.15 19.11
C GLN A 128 22.04 36.67 19.10
N LYS A 129 20.82 37.18 19.27
CA LYS A 129 20.63 38.50 19.84
C LYS A 129 20.21 38.24 21.27
N GLU A 130 21.18 38.35 22.16
CA GLU A 130 20.96 38.69 23.56
C GLU A 130 19.90 39.79 23.61
N LEU A 131 18.70 39.42 24.05
CA LEU A 131 17.82 40.41 24.66
C LEU A 131 18.22 40.43 26.13
N VAL A 132 19.17 41.33 26.41
CA VAL A 132 19.34 41.93 27.72
C VAL A 132 17.98 42.52 28.10
N ILE A 133 17.33 41.92 29.08
CA ILE A 133 16.16 42.51 29.73
C ILE A 133 16.72 43.49 30.77
N PRO A 134 16.46 44.80 30.66
CA PRO A 134 16.75 45.72 31.74
C PRO A 134 15.84 45.41 32.93
N GLU A 135 16.46 45.14 34.06
CA GLU A 135 15.85 45.00 35.37
C GLU A 135 15.19 46.34 35.74
N ILE A 136 13.90 46.47 35.46
CA ILE A 136 13.06 47.57 35.91
C ILE A 136 12.29 47.10 37.13
N VAL A 137 12.70 47.63 38.28
CA VAL A 137 11.98 47.69 39.55
C VAL A 137 10.58 48.27 39.34
N ILE A 138 9.51 47.50 39.55
CA ILE A 138 8.17 48.03 39.85
C ILE A 138 7.45 47.12 40.86
N GLN A 139 7.18 47.71 42.02
CA GLN A 139 6.20 47.28 43.02
C GLN A 139 4.77 47.25 42.43
N GLY A 140 3.94 46.33 42.93
CA GLY A 140 2.50 46.61 43.08
C GLY A 140 1.56 45.75 42.26
N LEU A 141 0.89 44.85 42.99
CA LEU A 141 -0.52 44.47 42.92
C LEU A 141 -1.21 44.22 41.56
N THR A 142 -1.96 43.11 41.55
CA THR A 142 -3.03 42.69 40.61
C THR A 142 -2.58 42.12 39.26
N LYS A 143 -2.50 40.78 39.19
CA LYS A 143 -2.89 39.92 38.03
C LYS A 143 -2.46 38.46 38.27
N GLU A 144 -3.05 37.78 39.26
CA GLU A 144 -2.81 36.34 39.50
C GLU A 144 -3.85 35.39 38.86
N GLN A 145 -4.80 35.89 38.06
CA GLN A 145 -5.88 35.06 37.50
C GLN A 145 -5.82 34.77 35.98
N GLN A 146 -4.70 35.06 35.29
CA GLN A 146 -4.58 34.78 33.84
C GLN A 146 -3.43 33.86 33.43
N CYS A 147 -2.66 33.32 34.37
CA CYS A 147 -1.54 32.42 34.04
C CYS A 147 -1.87 30.92 34.17
N GLN A 148 -2.97 30.53 34.85
CA GLN A 148 -3.34 29.13 35.03
C GLN A 148 -4.21 28.54 33.90
N GLN A 149 -4.78 29.34 33.00
CA GLN A 149 -5.56 28.82 31.87
C GLN A 149 -4.71 28.31 30.69
N ARG A 150 -3.42 28.65 30.60
CA ARG A 150 -2.55 28.16 29.52
C ARG A 150 -1.92 26.79 29.77
N GLN A 151 -1.82 26.33 31.01
CA GLN A 151 -1.27 24.99 31.30
C GLN A 151 -2.30 23.88 31.05
N ASN A 152 -3.60 24.15 31.24
CA ASN A 152 -4.65 23.15 30.98
C ASN A 152 -4.85 22.88 29.48
N SER A 153 -4.73 23.90 28.61
CA SER A 153 -4.93 23.72 27.15
C SER A 153 -3.80 22.96 26.43
N VAL A 154 -2.63 22.83 27.05
CA VAL A 154 -1.48 22.10 26.47
C VAL A 154 -1.54 20.61 26.86
N GLN A 155 -2.06 20.29 28.04
CA GLN A 155 -2.24 18.91 28.50
C GLN A 155 -3.31 18.18 27.67
N ASP A 156 -4.45 18.84 27.39
CA ASP A 156 -5.52 18.29 26.55
C ASP A 156 -5.06 17.95 25.11
N ASN A 157 -4.05 18.65 24.58
CA ASN A 157 -3.49 18.37 23.26
C ASN A 157 -2.63 17.10 23.25
N LEU A 158 -1.89 16.81 24.32
CA LEU A 158 -1.07 15.61 24.44
C LEU A 158 -1.92 14.35 24.54
N ASP A 159 -2.99 14.40 25.35
CA ASP A 159 -3.92 13.29 25.50
C ASP A 159 -4.70 13.02 24.21
N THR A 160 -5.06 14.08 23.46
CA THR A 160 -5.71 13.95 22.15
C THR A 160 -4.80 13.27 21.12
N ILE A 161 -3.51 13.63 21.08
CA ILE A 161 -2.54 13.00 20.16
C ILE A 161 -2.30 11.54 20.55
N HIS A 162 -2.17 11.25 21.85
CA HIS A 162 -1.98 9.88 22.32
C HIS A 162 -3.18 8.99 21.99
N PHE A 163 -4.40 9.51 22.20
CA PHE A 163 -5.62 8.81 21.84
C PHE A 163 -5.71 8.51 20.34
N GLN A 164 -5.43 9.50 19.47
CA GLN A 164 -5.41 9.30 18.03
C GLN A 164 -4.38 8.24 17.61
N HIS A 165 -3.21 8.22 18.24
CA HIS A 165 -2.19 7.22 17.94
C HIS A 165 -2.64 5.80 18.33
N VAL A 166 -3.24 5.64 19.51
CA VAL A 166 -3.79 4.35 19.96
C VAL A 166 -4.93 3.90 19.05
N GLU A 167 -5.79 4.82 18.63
CA GLU A 167 -6.90 4.53 17.72
C GLU A 167 -6.40 4.10 16.33
N GLU A 168 -5.35 4.74 15.81
CA GLU A 168 -4.71 4.34 14.56
C GLU A 168 -4.03 2.97 14.67
N GLN A 169 -3.38 2.67 15.79
CA GLN A 169 -2.83 1.33 16.04
C GLN A 169 -3.93 0.27 16.10
N ASN A 170 -5.04 0.55 16.79
CA ASN A 170 -6.19 -0.36 16.84
C ASN A 170 -6.79 -0.58 15.46
N ARG A 171 -6.89 0.47 14.63
CA ARG A 171 -7.35 0.36 13.24
C ARG A 171 -6.43 -0.52 12.40
N ASN A 172 -5.12 -0.35 12.53
CA ASN A 172 -4.13 -1.16 11.82
C ASN A 172 -4.19 -2.63 12.25
N GLN A 173 -4.34 -2.88 13.56
CA GLN A 173 -4.55 -4.23 14.08
C GLN A 173 -5.85 -4.85 13.54
N ALA A 174 -6.94 -4.09 13.48
CA ALA A 174 -8.21 -4.57 12.93
C ALA A 174 -8.10 -4.94 11.44
N ILE A 175 -7.36 -4.16 10.66
CA ILE A 175 -7.08 -4.47 9.23
C ILE A 175 -6.29 -5.78 9.12
N LEU A 176 -5.27 -5.98 9.95
CA LEU A 176 -4.48 -7.21 9.96
C LEU A 176 -5.35 -8.43 10.31
N ILE A 177 -6.19 -8.31 11.36
CA ILE A 177 -7.13 -9.37 11.76
C ILE A 177 -8.09 -9.71 10.61
N GLN A 178 -8.62 -8.70 9.91
CA GLN A 178 -9.49 -8.90 8.76
C GLN A 178 -8.80 -9.65 7.61
N GLN A 179 -7.54 -9.33 7.33
CA GLN A 179 -6.75 -10.03 6.31
C GLN A 179 -6.52 -11.49 6.71
N LEU A 180 -6.14 -11.76 7.96
CA LEU A 180 -5.94 -13.12 8.48
C LEU A 180 -7.22 -13.95 8.41
N ASN A 181 -8.36 -13.37 8.80
CA ASN A 181 -9.66 -14.03 8.70
C ASN A 181 -10.01 -14.36 7.24
N SER A 182 -9.74 -13.46 6.30
CA SER A 182 -9.99 -13.70 4.87
C SER A 182 -9.14 -14.85 4.34
N GLN A 183 -7.87 -14.93 4.74
CA GLN A 183 -6.99 -16.05 4.39
C GLN A 183 -7.46 -17.37 5.00
N ASN A 184 -7.87 -17.37 6.27
CA ASN A 184 -8.40 -18.56 6.94
C ASN A 184 -9.65 -19.10 6.25
N ILE A 185 -10.58 -18.22 5.84
CA ILE A 185 -11.78 -18.63 5.09
C ILE A 185 -11.39 -19.30 3.77
N TYR A 186 -10.44 -18.72 3.04
CA TYR A 186 -9.96 -19.30 1.78
C TYR A 186 -9.33 -20.68 2.00
N LEU A 187 -8.45 -20.82 2.99
CA LEU A 187 -7.80 -22.08 3.32
C LEU A 187 -8.81 -23.14 3.76
N GLN A 188 -9.81 -22.77 4.56
CA GLN A 188 -10.88 -23.66 4.96
C GLN A 188 -11.69 -24.16 3.76
N GLY A 189 -12.00 -23.27 2.80
CA GLY A 189 -12.62 -23.65 1.54
C GLY A 189 -11.78 -24.66 0.75
N ARG A 190 -10.46 -24.43 0.67
CA ARG A 190 -9.54 -25.35 -0.03
C ARG A 190 -9.45 -26.72 0.64
N VAL A 191 -9.44 -26.77 1.98
CA VAL A 191 -9.45 -28.03 2.75
C VAL A 191 -10.73 -28.82 2.46
N ASN A 192 -11.89 -28.15 2.48
CA ASN A 192 -13.17 -28.79 2.18
C ASN A 192 -13.20 -29.37 0.75
N GLN A 193 -12.67 -28.63 -0.22
CA GLN A 193 -12.56 -29.10 -1.61
C GLN A 193 -11.68 -30.35 -1.71
N LEU A 194 -10.47 -30.31 -1.15
CA LEU A 194 -9.55 -31.46 -1.16
C LEU A 194 -10.16 -32.69 -0.47
N GLN A 195 -10.97 -32.47 0.57
CA GLN A 195 -11.68 -33.54 1.25
C GLN A 195 -12.75 -34.19 0.36
N GLN A 196 -13.47 -33.41 -0.45
CA GLN A 196 -14.41 -33.94 -1.45
C GLN A 196 -13.68 -34.71 -2.56
N GLU A 197 -12.59 -34.15 -3.10
CA GLU A 197 -11.76 -34.81 -4.13
C GLU A 197 -11.21 -36.14 -3.61
N LYS A 198 -10.73 -36.19 -2.36
CA LYS A 198 -10.29 -37.42 -1.71
C LYS A 198 -11.41 -38.48 -1.62
N GLN A 199 -12.64 -38.07 -1.29
CA GLN A 199 -13.77 -38.99 -1.22
C GLN A 199 -14.12 -39.56 -2.59
N GLN A 200 -14.13 -38.73 -3.64
CA GLN A 200 -14.36 -39.18 -5.02
C GLN A 200 -13.27 -40.16 -5.48
N LEU A 201 -12.00 -39.85 -5.19
CA LEU A 201 -10.90 -40.73 -5.55
C LEU A 201 -11.00 -42.10 -4.85
N ASN A 202 -11.39 -42.12 -3.57
CA ASN A 202 -11.64 -43.36 -2.84
C ASN A 202 -12.78 -44.20 -3.46
N GLN A 203 -13.86 -43.55 -3.90
CA GLN A 203 -14.96 -44.25 -4.58
C GLN A 203 -14.49 -44.86 -5.91
N ASN A 204 -13.74 -44.09 -6.71
CA ASN A 204 -13.17 -44.56 -7.96
C ASN A 204 -12.22 -45.74 -7.75
N TYR A 205 -11.36 -45.65 -6.73
CA TYR A 205 -10.45 -46.73 -6.36
C TYR A 205 -11.23 -47.99 -5.97
N SER A 206 -12.23 -47.87 -5.09
CA SER A 206 -13.07 -49.01 -4.68
C SER A 206 -13.77 -49.67 -5.87
N TYR A 207 -14.25 -48.88 -6.83
CA TYR A 207 -14.87 -49.39 -8.04
C TYR A 207 -13.88 -50.17 -8.92
N LEU A 208 -12.68 -49.62 -9.13
CA LEU A 208 -11.63 -50.28 -9.90
C LEU A 208 -11.17 -51.58 -9.24
N THR A 209 -11.00 -51.59 -7.92
CA THR A 209 -10.68 -52.81 -7.15
C THR A 209 -11.77 -53.87 -7.32
N PHE A 210 -13.04 -53.47 -7.31
CA PHE A 210 -14.15 -54.39 -7.54
C PHE A 210 -14.12 -55.00 -8.95
N GLN A 211 -13.91 -54.19 -9.99
CA GLN A 211 -13.77 -54.68 -11.37
C GLN A 211 -12.59 -55.65 -11.51
N TYR A 212 -11.44 -55.33 -10.91
CA TYR A 212 -10.26 -56.18 -10.91
C TYR A 212 -10.53 -57.54 -10.26
N ASN A 213 -11.21 -57.55 -9.11
CA ASN A 213 -11.58 -58.79 -8.43
C ASN A 213 -12.54 -59.64 -9.27
N GLN A 214 -13.53 -59.03 -9.95
CA GLN A 214 -14.40 -59.76 -10.88
C GLN A 214 -13.61 -60.41 -12.02
N LEU A 215 -12.67 -59.67 -12.62
CA LEU A 215 -11.83 -60.20 -13.69
C LEU A 215 -10.97 -61.37 -13.20
N GLN A 216 -10.38 -61.27 -12.02
CA GLN A 216 -9.62 -62.37 -11.42
C GLN A 216 -10.49 -63.63 -11.24
N GLN A 217 -11.74 -63.48 -10.82
CA GLN A 217 -12.66 -64.61 -10.68
C GLN A 217 -12.96 -65.26 -12.03
N MET A 218 -13.21 -64.48 -13.08
CA MET A 218 -13.41 -65.01 -14.43
C MET A 218 -12.17 -65.75 -14.95
N VAL A 219 -10.97 -65.18 -14.77
CA VAL A 219 -9.72 -65.82 -15.20
C VAL A 219 -9.52 -67.17 -14.51
N ARG A 220 -9.83 -67.28 -13.21
CA ARG A 220 -9.75 -68.55 -12.46
C ARG A 220 -10.73 -69.60 -12.97
N GLN A 221 -11.88 -69.22 -13.49
CA GLN A 221 -12.87 -70.15 -14.05
C GLN A 221 -12.51 -70.60 -15.46
N VAL A 222 -11.91 -69.71 -16.26
CA VAL A 222 -11.61 -69.97 -17.67
C VAL A 222 -10.26 -70.67 -17.87
N MET A 223 -9.25 -70.39 -17.03
CA MET A 223 -7.96 -71.06 -17.17
C MET A 223 -7.98 -72.45 -16.52
N PRO A 224 -7.72 -73.53 -17.28
CA PRO A 224 -7.58 -74.85 -16.71
C PRO A 224 -6.37 -74.88 -15.77
N GLN A 225 -6.55 -75.50 -14.61
CA GLN A 225 -5.46 -75.75 -13.66
C GLN A 225 -4.51 -76.74 -14.30
N TYR A 226 -3.43 -76.25 -14.93
CA TYR A 226 -2.31 -77.08 -15.34
C TYR A 226 -1.65 -77.64 -14.08
N HIS A 227 -2.18 -78.75 -13.57
CA HIS A 227 -1.51 -79.55 -12.57
C HIS A 227 -0.22 -80.03 -13.20
N HIS A 228 0.91 -79.49 -12.76
CA HIS A 228 2.22 -80.00 -13.12
C HIS A 228 2.41 -81.36 -12.43
N PRO A 229 2.35 -82.49 -13.17
CA PRO A 229 2.70 -83.77 -12.60
C PRO A 229 4.21 -83.92 -12.77
N TYR A 230 4.96 -83.26 -11.89
CA TYR A 230 6.34 -83.67 -11.65
C TYR A 230 6.35 -84.46 -10.34
N GLN A 231 6.02 -85.75 -10.46
CA GLN A 231 6.45 -86.75 -9.49
C GLN A 231 7.77 -87.34 -9.99
N ILE A 232 8.78 -87.26 -9.11
CA ILE A 232 10.09 -87.91 -9.22
C ILE A 232 9.91 -89.40 -8.95
#